data_AF-A0A2E2EHM5-F1
#
_entry.id   AF-A0A2E2EHM5-F1
#
_cell.length_a   1.000
_cell.length_b   1.000
_cell.length_c   1.000
_cell.angle_alpha   90.00
_cell.angle_beta   90.00
_cell.angle_gamma   90.00
#
_symmetry.space_group_name_H-M   'P 1'
#
loop_
_entity.id
_entity.type
_entity.pdbx_description
1 polymer ?
#
loop_
_entity_poly.entity_id
_entity_poly.type
_entity_poly.pdbx_seq_one_letter_code
_entity_poly.pdbx_strand_id
1 'polypeptide(L)'
;MDLGIKHLSNAITPQSSGILWLTDEKLTYKTLGVYEFNYLLDGILIKNIANTTNDSKSNFFLGESFGNPFFIGHTIIQTKEDIANCFNHVEIAAKFIPSDSTIYIFNRAKNTAHTNILKELEKKFNVFQFKNLNI
;
A
#
# COMPACT_ATOMS: atom_id res chain seq x y z
N MET A 1 -18.62 -10.45 -2.26
CA MET A 1 -18.15 -10.86 -3.59
C MET A 1 -16.65 -10.65 -3.59
N ASP A 2 -15.88 -11.72 -3.74
CA ASP A 2 -14.43 -11.69 -3.95
C ASP A 2 -14.13 -10.89 -5.22
N LEU A 3 -13.83 -9.61 -5.03
CA LEU A 3 -13.38 -8.74 -6.12
C LEU A 3 -11.93 -9.09 -6.53
N GLY A 4 -11.20 -9.87 -5.73
CA GLY A 4 -10.25 -10.90 -6.16
C GLY A 4 -8.99 -10.46 -6.93
N ILE A 5 -8.04 -11.39 -7.02
CA ILE A 5 -6.77 -11.26 -7.76
C ILE A 5 -6.99 -10.71 -9.18
N LYS A 6 -8.11 -11.05 -9.84
CA LYS A 6 -8.42 -10.60 -11.21
C LYS A 6 -8.52 -9.07 -11.33
N HIS A 7 -9.11 -8.37 -10.37
CA HIS A 7 -9.18 -6.91 -10.41
C HIS A 7 -7.81 -6.29 -10.10
N LEU A 8 -7.05 -6.88 -9.19
CA LEU A 8 -5.67 -6.48 -8.95
C LEU A 8 -4.80 -6.65 -10.22
N SER A 9 -4.89 -7.79 -10.90
CA SER A 9 -4.12 -8.07 -12.12
C SER A 9 -4.43 -7.10 -13.26
N ASN A 10 -5.67 -6.58 -13.33
CA ASN A 10 -6.04 -5.57 -14.32
C ASN A 10 -5.52 -4.16 -13.95
N ALA A 11 -5.33 -3.88 -12.66
CA ALA A 11 -4.85 -2.59 -12.17
C ALA A 11 -3.32 -2.49 -12.19
N ILE A 12 -2.62 -3.59 -11.89
CA ILE A 12 -1.16 -3.60 -11.81
C ILE A 12 -0.55 -3.71 -13.21
N THR A 13 0.21 -2.68 -13.58
CA THR A 13 0.96 -2.57 -14.85
C THR A 13 2.47 -2.47 -14.58
N PRO A 14 3.33 -2.55 -15.61
CA PRO A 14 4.78 -2.35 -15.43
C PRO A 14 5.18 -0.99 -14.83
N GLN A 15 4.32 0.02 -14.94
CA GLN A 15 4.52 1.35 -14.35
C GLN A 15 4.06 1.42 -12.89
N SER A 16 3.43 0.37 -12.37
CA SER A 16 2.95 0.31 -11.00
C SER A 16 4.10 -0.05 -10.07
N SER A 17 4.45 0.84 -9.15
CA SER A 17 5.63 0.67 -8.29
C SER A 17 5.28 0.54 -6.81
N GLY A 18 4.00 0.67 -6.44
CA GLY A 18 3.59 0.26 -5.11
C GLY A 18 2.14 0.49 -4.76
N ILE A 19 1.78 0.03 -3.57
CA ILE A 19 0.46 0.18 -2.96
C ILE A 19 0.62 0.75 -1.54
N LEU A 20 -0.05 1.86 -1.29
CA LEU A 20 -0.30 2.37 0.06
C LEU A 20 -1.60 1.77 0.57
N TRP A 21 -1.50 1.00 1.64
CA TRP A 21 -2.61 0.25 2.22
C TRP A 21 -2.98 0.79 3.59
N LEU A 22 -4.18 1.36 3.69
CA LEU A 22 -4.64 2.05 4.89
C LEU A 22 -5.77 1.27 5.52
N THR A 23 -5.62 0.93 6.79
CA THR A 23 -6.55 0.10 7.55
C THR A 23 -6.86 0.76 8.90
N ASP A 24 -7.97 0.37 9.53
CA ASP A 24 -8.26 0.79 10.92
C ASP A 24 -7.63 -0.15 11.96
N GLU A 25 -7.25 -1.37 11.54
CA GLU A 25 -6.85 -2.47 12.41
C GLU A 25 -5.58 -3.17 11.88
N LYS A 26 -4.98 -4.00 12.74
CA LYS A 26 -3.79 -4.78 12.40
C LYS A 26 -4.07 -5.75 11.25
N LEU A 27 -3.01 -6.10 10.54
CA LEU A 27 -3.08 -7.10 9.48
C LEU A 27 -3.39 -8.47 10.08
N THR A 28 -4.42 -9.10 9.53
CA THR A 28 -4.83 -10.47 9.84
C THR A 28 -5.13 -11.19 8.53
N TYR A 29 -5.27 -12.50 8.54
CA TYR A 29 -5.72 -13.27 7.37
C TYR A 29 -7.08 -12.84 6.79
N LYS A 30 -7.87 -12.07 7.57
CA LYS A 30 -9.19 -11.57 7.18
C LYS A 30 -9.13 -10.14 6.64
N THR A 31 -7.99 -9.46 6.73
CA THR A 31 -7.88 -8.10 6.21
C THR A 31 -8.03 -8.12 4.69
N LEU A 32 -8.87 -7.24 4.16
CA LEU A 32 -9.11 -7.16 2.72
C LEU A 32 -7.83 -6.79 1.99
N GLY A 33 -7.55 -7.44 0.86
CA GLY A 33 -6.33 -7.25 0.08
C GLY A 33 -5.16 -8.13 0.51
N VAL A 34 -5.24 -8.85 1.64
CA VAL A 34 -4.12 -9.70 2.11
C VAL A 34 -3.73 -10.75 1.09
N TYR A 35 -4.69 -11.47 0.52
CA TYR A 35 -4.40 -12.55 -0.42
C TYR A 35 -3.84 -12.00 -1.73
N GLU A 36 -4.43 -10.92 -2.23
CA GLU A 36 -4.02 -10.22 -3.44
C GLU A 36 -2.61 -9.64 -3.31
N PHE A 37 -2.32 -8.96 -2.21
CA PHE A 37 -1.03 -8.33 -1.97
C PHE A 37 0.05 -9.35 -1.59
N ASN A 38 -0.33 -10.46 -0.96
CA ASN A 38 0.60 -11.55 -0.69
C ASN A 38 1.09 -12.22 -1.98
N TYR A 39 0.25 -12.27 -3.02
CA TYR A 39 0.67 -12.74 -4.35
C TYR A 39 1.76 -11.83 -4.96
N LEU A 40 1.69 -10.52 -4.73
CA LEU A 40 2.70 -9.55 -5.19
C LEU A 40 4.00 -9.57 -4.37
N LEU A 41 3.97 -10.20 -3.18
CA LEU A 41 5.07 -10.17 -2.22
C LEU A 41 5.66 -11.57 -1.96
N ASP A 42 5.42 -12.54 -2.85
CA ASP A 42 5.96 -13.90 -2.76
C ASP A 42 5.80 -14.56 -1.37
N GLY A 43 4.65 -14.34 -0.71
CA GLY A 43 4.38 -14.95 0.58
C GLY A 43 4.96 -14.23 1.81
N ILE A 44 5.72 -13.15 1.64
CA ILE A 44 6.36 -12.41 2.76
C ILE A 44 5.31 -11.83 3.71
N LEU A 45 4.19 -11.34 3.16
CA LEU A 45 3.11 -10.75 3.95
C LEU A 45 2.50 -11.76 4.92
N ILE A 46 2.17 -12.97 4.44
CA ILE A 46 1.60 -14.02 5.28
C ILE A 46 2.61 -14.48 6.36
N LYS A 47 3.90 -14.59 6.02
CA LYS A 47 4.94 -14.91 7.00
C LYS A 47 5.04 -13.84 8.09
N ASN A 48 4.86 -12.57 7.73
CA ASN A 48 4.85 -11.46 8.68
C ASN A 48 3.62 -11.54 9.62
N ILE A 49 2.43 -11.77 9.07
CA ILE A 49 1.19 -11.93 9.85
C ILE A 49 1.26 -13.14 10.80
N ALA A 50 1.88 -14.25 10.37
CA ALA A 50 2.08 -15.43 11.21
C ALA A 50 3.04 -15.19 12.38
N ASN A 51 3.94 -14.21 12.26
CA ASN A 51 4.94 -13.89 13.27
C ASN A 51 4.39 -12.81 14.21
N THR A 52 3.74 -13.24 15.30
CA THR A 52 2.98 -12.40 16.25
C THR A 52 3.81 -11.38 17.02
N THR A 53 5.14 -11.34 16.83
CA THR A 53 6.03 -10.36 17.48
C THR A 53 6.04 -9.00 16.76
N ASN A 54 5.49 -8.91 15.54
CA ASN A 54 5.56 -7.69 14.74
C ASN A 54 4.30 -6.83 14.91
N ASP A 55 4.20 -6.17 16.07
CA ASP A 55 3.02 -5.36 16.45
C ASP A 55 3.04 -3.92 15.89
N SER A 56 3.72 -3.72 14.77
CA SER A 56 3.94 -2.38 14.23
C SER A 56 2.67 -1.78 13.64
N LYS A 57 2.41 -0.51 13.97
CA LYS A 57 1.35 0.30 13.35
C LYS A 57 1.62 0.62 11.88
N SER A 58 2.84 0.43 11.42
CA SER A 58 3.30 0.72 10.06
C SER A 58 4.26 -0.36 9.61
N ASN A 59 3.97 -0.98 8.47
CA ASN A 59 4.81 -2.02 7.88
C ASN A 59 5.16 -1.62 6.45
N PHE A 60 6.43 -1.82 6.08
CA PHE A 60 6.91 -1.59 4.73
C PHE A 60 7.42 -2.89 4.15
N PHE A 61 6.81 -3.33 3.07
CA PHE A 61 7.20 -4.54 2.35
C PHE A 61 7.80 -4.15 1.01
N LEU A 62 8.91 -4.80 0.65
CA LEU A 62 9.56 -4.67 -0.64
C LEU A 62 9.43 -5.99 -1.39
N GLY A 63 9.12 -5.90 -2.67
CA GLY A 63 9.07 -7.01 -3.61
C GLY A 63 9.45 -6.53 -5.01
N GLU A 64 9.09 -7.34 -6.00
CA GLU A 64 9.37 -7.08 -7.41
C GLU A 64 8.11 -7.31 -8.24
N SER A 65 7.86 -6.44 -9.23
CA SER A 65 6.74 -6.54 -10.15
C SER A 65 7.21 -6.21 -11.56
N PHE A 66 6.99 -7.11 -12.52
CA PHE A 66 7.47 -6.98 -13.92
C PHE A 66 8.99 -6.68 -14.05
N GLY A 67 9.82 -7.18 -13.14
CA GLY A 67 11.27 -6.89 -13.14
C GLY A 67 11.65 -5.57 -12.47
N ASN A 68 10.69 -4.83 -11.88
CA ASN A 68 10.91 -3.53 -11.26
C ASN A 68 10.66 -3.58 -9.75
N PRO A 69 11.36 -2.75 -8.95
CA PRO A 69 11.08 -2.61 -7.53
C PRO A 69 9.62 -2.24 -7.25
N PHE A 70 8.98 -2.98 -6.35
CA PHE A 70 7.60 -2.76 -5.97
C PHE A 70 7.47 -2.72 -4.44
N PHE A 71 6.71 -1.78 -3.89
CA PHE A 71 6.50 -1.71 -2.45
C PHE A 71 5.04 -1.83 -2.04
N ILE A 72 4.81 -2.35 -0.84
CA ILE A 72 3.51 -2.25 -0.16
C ILE A 72 3.74 -1.60 1.20
N GLY A 73 3.23 -0.39 1.36
CA GLY A 73 3.29 0.36 2.60
C GLY A 73 1.96 0.26 3.34
N HIS A 74 1.91 -0.50 4.42
CA HIS A 74 0.73 -0.64 5.26
C HIS A 74 0.77 0.31 6.46
N THR A 75 -0.32 1.04 6.70
CA THR A 75 -0.47 1.93 7.86
C THR A 75 -1.82 1.73 8.51
N ILE A 76 -1.81 1.53 9.83
CA ILE A 76 -3.02 1.59 10.66
C ILE A 76 -3.33 3.06 10.97
N ILE A 77 -4.52 3.53 10.60
CA ILE A 77 -4.95 4.92 10.77
C ILE A 77 -5.95 5.01 11.94
N GLN A 78 -5.43 5.29 13.13
CA GLN A 78 -6.24 5.54 14.33
C GLN A 78 -6.48 7.04 14.52
N THR A 79 -5.49 7.86 14.17
CA THR A 79 -5.57 9.32 14.22
C THR A 79 -5.13 9.95 12.90
N LYS A 80 -5.31 11.27 12.75
CA LYS A 80 -4.91 11.99 11.53
C LYS A 80 -3.38 12.03 11.37
N GLU A 81 -2.65 12.03 12.47
CA GLU A 81 -1.20 12.05 12.50
C GLU A 81 -0.61 10.76 11.91
N ASP A 82 -1.32 9.63 12.01
CA ASP A 82 -0.88 8.36 11.43
C ASP A 82 -0.75 8.41 9.90
N ILE A 83 -1.45 9.34 9.23
CA ILE A 83 -1.34 9.57 7.78
C ILE A 83 0.10 9.96 7.40
N ALA A 84 0.87 10.55 8.32
CA ALA A 84 2.28 10.88 8.08
C ALA A 84 3.13 9.65 7.73
N ASN A 85 2.79 8.46 8.26
CA ASN A 85 3.50 7.22 7.93
C ASN A 85 3.40 6.87 6.45
N CYS A 86 2.29 7.23 5.79
CA CYS A 86 2.11 7.03 4.35
C CYS A 86 3.10 7.87 3.54
N PHE A 87 3.33 9.11 3.98
CA PHE A 87 4.34 9.96 3.34
C PHE A 87 5.75 9.39 3.53
N ASN A 88 6.05 8.87 4.72
CA ASN A 88 7.34 8.24 5.00
C ASN A 88 7.56 7.02 4.10
N HIS A 89 6.53 6.19 3.86
CA HIS A 89 6.63 5.07 2.92
C HIS A 89 6.98 5.53 1.51
N VAL A 90 6.35 6.60 1.02
CA VAL A 90 6.65 7.15 -0.31
C VAL A 90 8.06 7.75 -0.36
N GLU A 91 8.50 8.45 0.68
CA GLU A 91 9.88 8.97 0.77
C GLU A 91 10.94 7.87 0.74
N ILE A 92 10.67 6.74 1.40
CA ILE A 92 11.54 5.57 1.35
C ILE A 92 11.53 4.97 -0.06
N ALA A 93 10.35 4.75 -0.63
CA ALA A 93 10.19 4.16 -1.96
C ALA A 93 10.82 4.99 -3.07
N ALA A 94 10.74 6.32 -2.97
CA ALA A 94 11.28 7.26 -3.94
C ALA A 94 12.79 7.09 -4.23
N LYS A 95 13.52 6.41 -3.33
CA LYS A 95 14.96 6.14 -3.51
C LYS A 95 15.25 5.04 -4.52
N PHE A 96 14.27 4.21 -4.86
CA PHE A 96 14.49 3.02 -5.67
C PHE A 96 13.40 2.76 -6.72
N ILE A 97 12.26 3.46 -6.67
CA ILE A 97 11.25 3.40 -7.74
C ILE A 97 11.54 4.47 -8.81
N PRO A 98 11.25 4.21 -10.09
CA PRO A 98 11.39 5.21 -11.15
C PRO A 98 10.50 6.44 -10.92
N SER A 99 10.95 7.60 -11.37
CA SER A 99 10.06 8.76 -11.55
C SER A 99 8.94 8.42 -12.54
N ASP A 100 7.78 9.08 -12.40
CA ASP A 100 6.53 8.82 -13.14
C ASP A 100 5.86 7.46 -12.83
N SER A 101 6.35 6.73 -11.84
CA SER A 101 5.70 5.52 -11.32
C SER A 101 4.28 5.80 -10.82
N THR A 102 3.38 4.83 -11.02
CA THR A 102 2.05 4.82 -10.41
C THR A 102 2.11 4.16 -9.04
N ILE A 103 1.62 4.88 -8.02
CA ILE A 103 1.42 4.39 -6.65
C ILE A 103 -0.08 4.32 -6.40
N TYR A 104 -0.55 3.13 -6.06
CA TYR A 104 -1.96 2.90 -5.76
C TYR A 104 -2.27 3.17 -4.29
N ILE A 105 -3.45 3.70 -4.01
CA ILE A 105 -3.96 3.94 -2.66
C ILE A 105 -5.14 3.00 -2.44
N PHE A 106 -4.95 2.00 -1.59
CA PHE A 106 -6.00 1.12 -1.12
C PHE A 106 -6.43 1.55 0.28
N ASN A 107 -7.41 2.43 0.34
CA ASN A 107 -7.87 3.03 1.57
C ASN A 107 -9.15 2.35 2.10
N ARG A 108 -9.02 1.67 3.24
CA ARG A 108 -10.14 1.08 3.99
C ARG A 108 -10.30 1.68 5.38
N ALA A 109 -9.51 2.69 5.72
CA ALA A 109 -9.57 3.34 7.01
C ALA A 109 -10.73 4.34 7.06
N LYS A 110 -11.47 4.35 8.18
CA LYS A 110 -12.59 5.29 8.41
C LYS A 110 -12.10 6.67 8.81
N ASN A 111 -10.98 6.73 9.54
CA ASN A 111 -10.44 7.99 10.08
C ASN A 111 -9.79 8.91 9.04
N THR A 112 -9.85 8.53 7.76
CA THR A 112 -9.38 9.35 6.64
C THR A 112 -10.49 10.19 5.99
N ALA A 113 -11.75 10.09 6.45
CA ALA A 113 -12.91 10.69 5.80
C ALA A 113 -12.81 12.22 5.56
N HIS A 114 -11.99 12.92 6.36
CA HIS A 114 -11.79 14.37 6.26
C HIS A 114 -10.49 14.77 5.56
N THR A 115 -9.72 13.81 5.05
CA THR A 115 -8.43 14.05 4.39
C THR A 115 -8.44 13.44 3.00
N ASN A 116 -8.30 14.27 1.97
CA ASN A 116 -8.11 13.80 0.61
C ASN A 116 -6.65 13.36 0.42
N ILE A 117 -6.33 12.12 0.81
CA ILE A 117 -4.98 11.56 0.81
C ILE A 117 -4.34 11.62 -0.57
N LEU A 118 -5.11 11.35 -1.63
CA LEU A 118 -4.63 11.42 -3.01
C LEU A 118 -4.10 12.82 -3.33
N LYS A 119 -4.88 13.87 -3.02
CA LYS A 119 -4.48 15.26 -3.25
C LYS A 119 -3.26 15.67 -2.42
N GLU A 120 -3.17 15.23 -1.17
CA GLU A 120 -2.01 15.53 -0.31
C GLU A 120 -0.73 14.85 -0.82
N LEU A 121 -0.84 13.60 -1.29
CA LEU A 121 0.27 12.86 -1.89
C LEU A 121 0.76 13.49 -3.19
N GLU A 122 -0.15 13.85 -4.10
CA GLU A 122 0.20 14.53 -5.36
C GLU A 122 0.87 15.88 -5.11
N LYS A 123 0.42 16.63 -4.10
CA LYS A 123 1.02 17.91 -3.72
C LYS A 123 2.45 17.75 -3.22
N LYS A 124 2.73 16.69 -2.43
CA LYS A 124 4.04 16.45 -1.81
C LYS A 124 5.02 15.74 -2.75
N PHE A 125 4.52 14.84 -3.60
CA PHE A 125 5.32 13.98 -4.48
C PHE A 125 4.86 14.08 -5.94
N ASN A 126 5.04 15.25 -6.54
CA ASN A 126 4.59 15.55 -7.91
C ASN A 126 5.29 14.74 -9.02
N VAL A 127 6.33 13.97 -8.68
CA VAL A 127 7.05 13.08 -9.59
C VAL A 127 6.42 11.70 -9.74
N PHE A 128 5.36 11.39 -8.98
CA PHE A 128 4.65 10.13 -9.06
C PHE A 128 3.18 10.35 -9.41
N GLN A 129 2.56 9.34 -10.02
CA GLN A 129 1.12 9.32 -10.24
C GLN A 129 0.43 8.57 -9.12
N PHE A 130 -0.61 9.15 -8.52
CA PHE A 130 -1.39 8.49 -7.48
C PHE A 130 -2.78 8.11 -7.99
N LYS A 131 -3.22 6.89 -7.68
CA LYS A 131 -4.54 6.39 -8.10
C LYS A 131 -5.20 5.61 -6.98
N ASN A 132 -6.52 5.73 -6.84
CA ASN A 132 -7.26 4.87 -5.91
C ASN A 132 -7.36 3.45 -6.49
N LEU A 133 -7.08 2.45 -5.65
CA LEU A 133 -7.32 1.05 -5.96
C LEU A 133 -8.69 0.66 -5.40
N ASN A 134 -9.60 0.28 -6.29
CA ASN A 134 -10.94 -0.16 -5.92
C ASN A 134 -11.05 -1.67 -6.20
N ILE A 135 -10.79 -2.46 -5.15
CA ILE A 135 -10.98 -3.91 -5.08
C ILE A 135 -11.82 -4.25 -3.85
#